data_AF-A0AAU9VAQ0-F1
#
_entry.id   AF-A0AAU9VAQ0-F1
#
_cell.length_a   1.000
_cell.length_b   1.000
_cell.length_c   1.000
_cell.angle_alpha   90.00
_cell.angle_beta   90.00
_cell.angle_gamma   90.00
#
_symmetry.space_group_name_H-M   'P 1'
#
loop_
_entity.id
_entity.type
_entity.pdbx_description
1 polymer ?
#
loop_
_entity_poly.entity_id
_entity_poly.type
_entity_poly.pdbx_seq_one_letter_code
_entity_poly.pdbx_strand_id
1 'polypeptide(L)'
;MEKESLGHSAFDEPSKYGLKLALNHEFPLKSKQLIIPRPKQILEMMPLTTRYIKYYIARKIQKRRPIMDYVNMISSKQMYGCPIGGIGGGTIGRGFKGEFCRFQLTPGIYEYVTIPECQFIVNIRNAKKETIFQSVLSTYK
;
A
#
# COMPACT_ATOMS: atom_id res chain seq x y z
N MET A 1 -38.73 -25.63 10.77
CA MET A 1 -38.32 -24.20 10.77
C MET A 1 -37.12 -24.10 11.70
N GLU A 2 -35.96 -24.52 11.20
CA GLU A 2 -34.70 -24.46 11.94
C GLU A 2 -34.31 -23.00 12.09
N LYS A 3 -34.09 -22.59 13.34
CA LYS A 3 -33.47 -21.30 13.65
C LYS A 3 -32.01 -21.42 13.25
N GLU A 4 -31.61 -20.75 12.16
CA GLU A 4 -30.21 -20.48 11.88
C GLU A 4 -29.59 -19.83 13.12
N SER A 5 -28.61 -20.52 13.71
CA SER A 5 -27.82 -20.01 14.82
C SER A 5 -27.09 -18.75 14.34
N LEU A 6 -27.44 -17.60 14.93
CA LEU A 6 -26.71 -16.34 14.74
C LEU A 6 -25.22 -16.59 14.98
N GLY A 7 -24.42 -16.49 13.92
CA GLY A 7 -22.97 -16.45 14.01
C GLY A 7 -22.54 -15.36 14.99
N HIS A 8 -21.45 -15.62 15.73
CA HIS A 8 -20.95 -14.70 16.75
C HIS A 8 -20.77 -13.27 16.21
N SER A 9 -21.58 -12.36 16.74
CA SER A 9 -21.65 -10.92 16.43
C SER A 9 -20.42 -10.10 16.82
N ALA A 10 -19.34 -10.74 17.28
CA ALA A 10 -18.15 -10.06 17.79
C ALA A 10 -17.31 -9.38 16.69
N PHE A 11 -17.51 -9.74 15.42
CA PHE A 11 -16.79 -9.17 14.28
C PHE A 11 -17.60 -8.16 13.45
N ASP A 12 -18.90 -8.01 13.73
CA ASP A 12 -19.77 -7.16 12.91
C ASP A 12 -19.58 -5.66 13.21
N GLU A 13 -19.18 -5.31 14.43
CA GLU A 13 -18.92 -3.93 14.80
C GLU A 13 -17.43 -3.56 14.67
N PRO A 14 -17.10 -2.49 13.90
CA PRO A 14 -15.72 -2.06 13.76
C PRO A 14 -15.20 -1.45 15.07
N SER A 15 -14.01 -1.89 15.49
CA SER A 15 -13.34 -1.45 16.72
C SER A 15 -13.45 0.07 16.98
N LYS A 16 -13.65 0.43 18.25
CA LYS A 16 -13.72 1.82 18.70
C LYS A 16 -12.46 2.63 18.37
N TYR A 17 -11.30 1.99 18.36
CA TYR A 17 -9.98 2.65 18.25
C TYR A 17 -9.34 2.55 16.86
N GLY A 18 -9.98 1.84 15.92
CA GLY A 18 -9.46 1.71 14.56
C GLY A 18 -9.54 3.04 13.79
N LEU A 19 -8.58 3.29 12.91
CA LEU A 19 -8.66 4.40 11.95
C LEU A 19 -9.85 4.17 11.02
N LYS A 20 -10.80 5.11 11.03
CA LYS A 20 -12.01 5.09 10.20
C LYS A 20 -11.93 6.23 9.19
N LEU A 21 -11.92 5.89 7.90
CA LEU A 21 -11.89 6.85 6.81
C LEU A 21 -13.01 6.51 5.82
N ALA A 22 -13.68 7.54 5.32
CA ALA A 22 -14.59 7.37 4.19
C ALA A 22 -13.79 7.01 2.93
N LEU A 23 -14.36 6.21 2.03
CA LEU A 23 -13.67 5.80 0.79
C LEU A 23 -13.35 6.99 -0.13
N ASN A 24 -14.11 8.08 -0.02
CA ASN A 24 -13.87 9.34 -0.74
C ASN A 24 -12.98 10.32 0.03
N HIS A 25 -12.39 9.93 1.16
CA HIS A 25 -11.52 10.82 1.93
C HIS A 25 -10.30 11.27 1.11
N GLU A 26 -9.98 12.56 1.20
CA GLU A 26 -8.78 13.15 0.65
C GLU A 26 -7.97 13.80 1.77
N PHE A 27 -6.68 13.47 1.81
CA PHE A 27 -5.79 14.04 2.82
C PHE A 27 -5.36 15.46 2.41
N PRO A 28 -5.40 16.44 3.33
CA PRO A 28 -5.07 17.83 3.02
C PRO A 28 -3.56 18.02 2.80
N LEU A 29 -2.73 17.33 3.57
CA LEU A 29 -1.27 17.36 3.42
C LEU A 29 -0.90 16.49 2.20
N LYS A 30 0.01 16.93 1.33
CA LYS A 30 0.61 16.06 0.30
C LYS A 30 2.11 16.02 0.52
N SER A 31 2.57 15.16 1.43
CA SER A 31 3.99 15.03 1.75
C SER A 31 4.74 14.44 0.55
N LYS A 32 5.81 15.10 0.12
CA LYS A 32 6.77 14.54 -0.83
C LYS A 32 8.11 14.40 -0.12
N GLN A 33 8.81 13.30 -0.38
CA GLN A 33 10.17 13.10 0.11
C GLN A 33 11.16 13.81 -0.84
N LEU A 34 11.00 15.14 -0.96
CA LEU A 34 11.90 16.00 -1.72
C LEU A 34 12.84 16.70 -0.74
N ILE A 35 14.05 16.17 -0.61
CA ILE A 35 15.09 16.80 0.21
C ILE A 35 15.94 17.65 -0.74
N ILE A 36 15.83 18.97 -0.61
CA ILE A 36 16.69 19.93 -1.31
C ILE A 36 17.69 20.46 -0.27
N PRO A 37 18.92 19.91 -0.22
CA PRO A 37 19.91 20.37 0.75
C PRO A 37 20.39 21.79 0.42
N ARG A 38 20.68 22.57 1.45
CA ARG A 38 21.32 23.88 1.27
C ARG A 38 22.77 23.70 0.79
N PRO A 39 23.34 24.63 0.01
CA PRO A 39 24.71 24.49 -0.51
C PRO A 39 25.77 24.19 0.55
N LYS A 40 25.69 24.81 1.74
CA LYS A 40 26.60 24.53 2.87
C LYS A 40 26.50 23.08 3.37
N GLN A 41 25.28 22.53 3.41
CA GLN A 41 25.03 21.15 3.85
C GLN A 41 25.56 20.14 2.83
N ILE A 42 25.57 20.48 1.54
CA ILE A 42 26.16 19.61 0.50
C ILE A 42 27.64 19.37 0.80
N LEU A 43 28.38 20.41 1.21
CA LEU A 43 29.79 20.29 1.55
C LEU A 43 30.02 19.41 2.79
N GLU A 44 29.21 19.59 3.83
CA GLU A 44 29.24 18.74 5.04
C GLU A 44 28.90 17.28 4.74
N MET A 45 28.01 17.03 3.78
CA MET A 45 27.58 15.69 3.38
C MET A 45 28.56 14.98 2.43
N MET A 46 29.60 15.65 1.93
CA MET A 46 30.52 15.08 0.93
C MET A 46 31.10 13.71 1.31
N PRO A 47 31.66 13.49 2.52
CA PRO A 47 32.22 12.18 2.88
C PRO A 47 31.17 11.06 2.86
N LEU A 48 29.94 11.37 3.29
CA LEU A 48 28.82 10.43 3.28
C LEU A 48 28.38 10.12 1.86
N THR A 49 28.29 11.13 1.01
CA THR A 49 27.92 11.00 -0.41
C THR A 49 28.92 10.11 -1.14
N THR A 50 30.23 10.32 -0.96
CA THR A 50 31.25 9.46 -1.57
C THR A 50 31.13 8.00 -1.11
N ARG A 51 30.90 7.77 0.19
CA ARG A 51 30.67 6.42 0.74
C ARG A 51 29.44 5.77 0.12
N TYR A 52 28.35 6.52 -0.03
CA TYR A 52 27.12 6.03 -0.64
C TYR A 52 27.32 5.71 -2.12
N ILE A 53 28.02 6.54 -2.89
CA ILE A 53 28.33 6.28 -4.31
C ILE A 53 29.11 4.98 -4.45
N LYS A 54 30.15 4.76 -3.63
CA LYS A 54 30.93 3.50 -3.63
C LYS A 54 30.03 2.29 -3.34
N TYR A 55 29.17 2.38 -2.33
CA TYR A 55 28.18 1.34 -2.02
C TYR A 55 27.21 1.08 -3.18
N TYR A 56 26.67 2.14 -3.76
CA TYR A 56 25.70 2.08 -4.85
C TYR A 56 26.31 1.39 -6.09
N ILE A 57 27.53 1.76 -6.48
CA ILE A 57 28.27 1.12 -7.58
C ILE A 57 28.51 -0.36 -7.27
N ALA A 58 28.99 -0.70 -6.07
CA ALA A 58 29.23 -2.09 -5.67
C ALA A 58 27.95 -2.95 -5.74
N ARG A 59 26.79 -2.41 -5.32
CA ARG A 59 25.50 -3.11 -5.41
C ARG A 59 25.02 -3.25 -6.84
N LYS A 60 25.22 -2.21 -7.67
CA LYS A 60 24.88 -2.24 -9.10
C LYS A 60 25.70 -3.29 -9.84
N ILE A 61 26.99 -3.43 -9.54
CA ILE A 61 27.86 -4.50 -10.09
C ILE A 61 27.33 -5.89 -9.69
N GLN A 62 26.85 -6.05 -8.45
CA GLN A 62 26.24 -7.29 -7.96
C GLN A 62 24.80 -7.52 -8.48
N LYS A 63 24.27 -6.66 -9.35
CA LYS A 63 22.87 -6.69 -9.85
C LYS A 63 21.83 -6.71 -8.71
N ARG A 64 22.15 -6.14 -7.55
CA ARG A 64 21.24 -6.01 -6.40
C ARG A 64 20.80 -4.56 -6.26
N ARG A 65 19.55 -4.36 -5.83
CA ARG A 65 19.06 -3.02 -5.49
C ARG A 65 19.69 -2.56 -4.17
N PRO A 66 20.09 -1.28 -4.04
CA PRO A 66 20.49 -0.72 -2.75
C PRO A 66 19.31 -0.76 -1.77
N ILE A 67 19.59 -1.03 -0.50
CA ILE A 67 18.54 -1.09 0.54
C ILE A 67 17.94 0.29 0.78
N MET A 68 18.78 1.32 0.78
CA MET A 68 18.37 2.73 0.84
C MET A 68 18.72 3.37 -0.49
N ASP A 69 17.73 3.55 -1.36
CA ASP A 69 17.92 4.22 -2.65
C ASP A 69 17.63 5.72 -2.53
N TYR A 70 18.69 6.52 -2.42
CA TYR A 70 18.62 7.98 -2.44
C TYR A 70 18.64 8.57 -3.87
N VAL A 71 18.79 7.74 -4.90
CA VAL A 71 18.77 8.17 -6.31
C VAL A 71 17.34 8.08 -6.84
N ASN A 72 16.67 6.95 -6.63
CA ASN A 72 15.27 6.72 -7.01
C ASN A 72 14.37 6.74 -5.77
N MET A 73 14.23 7.91 -5.15
CA MET A 73 13.38 8.04 -3.97
C MET A 73 11.90 7.86 -4.34
N ILE A 74 11.22 6.98 -3.63
CA ILE A 74 9.78 6.76 -3.77
C ILE A 74 9.07 7.53 -2.65
N SER A 75 8.21 8.47 -3.01
CA SER A 75 7.36 9.15 -2.02
C SER A 75 6.18 8.26 -1.63
N SER A 76 5.97 8.09 -0.32
CA SER A 76 4.79 7.40 0.21
C SER A 76 3.52 8.14 -0.20
N LYS A 77 2.59 7.42 -0.83
CA LYS A 77 1.25 7.93 -1.16
C LYS A 77 0.30 7.76 0.03
N GLN A 78 -0.67 8.66 0.16
CA GLN A 78 -1.67 8.61 1.23
C GLN A 78 -2.88 7.78 0.82
N MET A 79 -2.60 6.56 0.42
CA MET A 79 -3.60 5.61 -0.07
C MET A 79 -3.52 4.27 0.65
N TYR A 80 -2.39 3.97 1.30
CA TYR A 80 -2.12 2.67 1.92
C TYR A 80 -3.00 2.40 3.14
N GLY A 81 -3.35 1.14 3.34
CA GLY A 81 -4.01 0.62 4.53
C GLY A 81 -3.18 -0.48 5.20
N CYS A 82 -3.86 -1.31 5.98
CA CYS A 82 -3.24 -2.42 6.70
C CYS A 82 -2.73 -3.49 5.70
N PRO A 83 -1.48 -3.97 5.83
CA PRO A 83 -0.98 -5.06 5.01
C PRO A 83 -1.67 -6.38 5.34
N ILE A 84 -1.84 -7.20 4.30
CA ILE A 84 -2.39 -8.55 4.40
C ILE A 84 -1.24 -9.52 4.11
N GLY A 85 -0.92 -10.39 5.07
CA GLY A 85 0.13 -11.38 4.94
C GLY A 85 0.74 -11.79 6.28
N GLY A 86 1.29 -12.99 6.33
CA GLY A 86 1.93 -13.54 7.52
C GLY A 86 3.40 -13.13 7.66
N ILE A 87 3.95 -13.34 8.86
CA ILE A 87 5.38 -13.13 9.13
C ILE A 87 6.19 -14.09 8.24
N GLY A 88 7.15 -13.56 7.49
CA GLY A 88 8.04 -14.34 6.62
C GLY A 88 7.43 -14.80 5.29
N GLY A 89 6.12 -14.66 5.07
CA GLY A 89 5.43 -15.08 3.84
C GLY A 89 5.32 -13.99 2.76
N GLY A 90 5.76 -12.77 3.07
CA GLY A 90 5.49 -11.59 2.24
C GLY A 90 4.11 -11.01 2.51
N THR A 91 3.92 -9.74 2.13
CA THR A 91 2.66 -9.04 2.37
C THR A 91 2.17 -8.28 1.14
N ILE A 92 0.85 -8.10 1.06
CA ILE A 92 0.19 -7.24 0.07
C ILE A 92 -0.56 -6.15 0.81
N GLY A 93 -0.18 -4.91 0.55
CA GLY A 93 -0.82 -3.71 1.08
C GLY A 93 -2.07 -3.39 0.28
N ARG A 94 -3.20 -3.40 0.96
CA ARG A 94 -4.47 -2.91 0.43
C ARG A 94 -4.67 -1.45 0.82
N GLY A 95 -5.04 -0.61 -0.12
CA GLY A 95 -5.41 0.77 0.14
C GLY A 95 -6.75 0.88 0.84
N PHE A 96 -7.00 1.97 1.57
CA PHE A 96 -8.27 2.15 2.29
C PHE A 96 -9.47 2.26 1.35
N LYS A 97 -9.24 2.65 0.08
CA LYS A 97 -10.26 2.71 -0.98
C LYS A 97 -10.54 1.37 -1.66
N GLY A 98 -9.79 0.32 -1.30
CA GLY A 98 -9.99 -1.04 -1.79
C GLY A 98 -8.89 -1.57 -2.73
N GLU A 99 -7.95 -0.72 -3.14
CA GLU A 99 -6.85 -1.03 -4.09
C GLU A 99 -5.87 -2.08 -3.57
N PHE A 100 -5.27 -2.88 -4.44
CA PHE A 100 -4.05 -3.61 -4.11
C PHE A 100 -2.86 -2.81 -4.64
N CYS A 101 -2.12 -2.14 -3.75
CA CYS A 101 -1.23 -1.02 -4.11
C CYS A 101 0.22 -1.09 -3.60
N ARG A 102 0.58 -2.08 -2.76
CA ARG A 102 1.94 -2.23 -2.24
C ARG A 102 2.32 -3.69 -2.02
N PHE A 103 3.18 -4.26 -2.86
CA PHE A 103 3.56 -5.66 -2.82
C PHE A 103 4.93 -5.84 -2.17
N GLN A 104 5.01 -6.75 -1.20
CA GLN A 104 6.22 -7.13 -0.46
C GLN A 104 6.40 -8.65 -0.54
N LEU A 105 6.27 -9.19 -1.74
CA LEU A 105 6.34 -10.64 -1.98
C LEU A 105 7.77 -11.15 -1.95
N THR A 106 8.72 -10.34 -2.42
CA THR A 106 10.15 -10.62 -2.29
C THR A 106 10.69 -9.93 -1.04
N PRO A 107 11.30 -10.65 -0.08
CA PRO A 107 11.84 -10.06 1.14
C PRO A 107 12.80 -8.90 0.84
N GLY A 108 12.56 -7.76 1.49
CA GLY A 108 13.37 -6.55 1.33
C GLY A 108 13.11 -5.75 0.05
N ILE A 109 12.20 -6.19 -0.82
CA ILE A 109 11.78 -5.45 -2.02
C ILE A 109 10.33 -5.01 -1.84
N TYR A 110 10.08 -3.73 -2.13
CA TYR A 110 8.77 -3.11 -2.05
C TYR A 110 8.38 -2.61 -3.44
N GLU A 111 7.26 -3.08 -3.95
CA GLU A 111 6.71 -2.67 -5.24
C GLU A 111 5.46 -1.83 -5.02
N TYR A 112 5.52 -0.57 -5.40
CA TYR A 112 4.45 0.41 -5.23
C TYR A 112 3.67 0.59 -6.51
N VAL A 113 2.86 -0.42 -6.83
CA VAL A 113 2.02 -0.47 -8.03
C VAL A 113 0.58 -0.78 -7.62
N THR A 114 -0.39 -0.07 -8.20
CA THR A 114 -1.80 -0.40 -8.07
C THR A 114 -2.21 -1.32 -9.20
N ILE A 115 -2.71 -2.51 -8.88
CA ILE A 115 -3.22 -3.47 -9.86
C ILE A 115 -4.76 -3.32 -9.94
N PRO A 116 -5.30 -2.67 -10.98
CA PRO A 116 -6.74 -2.39 -11.08
C PRO A 116 -7.59 -3.65 -11.29
N GLU A 117 -7.00 -4.75 -11.75
CA GLU A 117 -7.68 -6.03 -11.97
C GLU A 117 -7.96 -6.78 -10.67
N CYS A 118 -7.18 -6.53 -9.61
CA CYS A 118 -7.41 -7.10 -8.29
C CYS A 118 -8.49 -6.30 -7.57
N GLN A 119 -9.75 -6.72 -7.68
CA GLN A 119 -10.89 -6.05 -7.07
C GLN A 119 -11.94 -7.03 -6.58
N PHE A 120 -12.84 -6.54 -5.72
CA PHE A 120 -14.04 -7.26 -5.33
C PHE A 120 -15.23 -6.77 -6.14
N ILE A 121 -16.12 -7.69 -6.49
CA ILE A 121 -17.34 -7.41 -7.24
C ILE A 121 -18.53 -7.74 -6.34
N VAL A 122 -19.49 -6.81 -6.26
CA VAL A 122 -20.80 -7.09 -5.69
C VAL A 122 -21.75 -7.47 -6.82
N ASN A 123 -22.46 -8.59 -6.65
CA ASN A 123 -23.52 -9.02 -7.55
C ASN A 123 -24.78 -9.28 -6.70
N ILE A 124 -25.86 -8.55 -7.00
CA ILE A 124 -27.14 -8.64 -6.29
C ILE A 124 -28.12 -9.34 -7.23
N ARG A 125 -28.71 -10.44 -6.75
CA ARG A 125 -29.69 -11.24 -7.49
C ARG A 125 -31.02 -11.26 -6.77
N ASN A 126 -32.12 -11.28 -7.53
CA ASN A 126 -33.45 -11.46 -6.96
C ASN A 126 -33.72 -12.93 -6.57
N ALA A 127 -34.89 -13.21 -6.00
CA ALA A 127 -35.31 -14.57 -5.66
C ALA A 127 -35.37 -15.53 -6.87
N LYS A 128 -35.56 -14.99 -8.08
CA LYS A 128 -35.54 -15.74 -9.35
C LYS A 128 -34.12 -15.96 -9.88
N LYS A 129 -33.08 -15.56 -9.13
CA LYS A 129 -31.66 -15.61 -9.50
C LYS A 129 -31.30 -14.72 -10.71
N GLU A 130 -32.07 -13.68 -11.01
CA GLU A 130 -31.73 -12.71 -12.05
C GLU A 130 -30.84 -11.61 -11.46
N THR A 131 -29.78 -11.22 -12.18
CA THR A 131 -28.87 -10.15 -11.74
C THR A 131 -29.58 -8.81 -11.86
N ILE A 132 -29.77 -8.14 -10.72
CA ILE A 132 -30.33 -6.78 -10.66
C ILE A 132 -29.21 -5.75 -10.77
N PHE A 133 -28.09 -6.02 -10.09
CA PHE A 133 -26.99 -5.08 -9.99
C PHE A 133 -25.67 -5.83 -9.93
N GLN A 134 -24.68 -5.33 -10.67
CA GLN A 134 -23.32 -5.78 -10.58
C GLN A 134 -22.39 -4.57 -10.64
N SER A 135 -21.47 -4.47 -9.70
CA SER A 135 -20.51 -3.39 -9.66
C SER A 135 -19.21 -3.81 -9.01
N VAL A 136 -18.12 -3.22 -9.48
CA VAL A 136 -16.81 -3.34 -8.84
C VAL A 136 -16.80 -2.42 -7.62
N LEU A 137 -16.37 -2.93 -6.47
CA LEU A 137 -16.24 -2.15 -5.23
C LEU A 137 -14.96 -1.30 -5.27
N SER A 138 -14.96 -0.30 -6.14
CA SER A 138 -13.83 0.59 -6.40
C SER A 138 -14.28 2.05 -6.44
N THR A 139 -13.40 2.96 -6.00
CA THR A 139 -13.63 4.41 -6.09
C THR A 139 -13.12 5.04 -7.38
N TYR A 140 -12.47 4.25 -8.24
CA TYR A 140 -11.92 4.73 -9.50
C TYR A 140 -13.00 4.75 -10.57
N LYS A 141 -12.96 5.76 -11.43
CA LYS A 141 -13.83 5.88 -12.61
C LYS A 141 -13.12 5.30 -13.82
#